data_AF-A0A916R3N7-F1
#
_entry.id   AF-A0A916R3N7-F1
#
_cell.length_a   1.000
_cell.length_b   1.000
_cell.length_c   1.000
_cell.angle_alpha   90.00
_cell.angle_beta   90.00
_cell.angle_gamma   90.00
#
_symmetry.space_group_name_H-M   'P 1'
#
loop_
_entity.id
_entity.type
_entity.pdbx_description
1 polymer ?
#
loop_
_entity_poly.entity_id
_entity_poly.type
_entity_poly.pdbx_seq_one_letter_code
_entity_poly.pdbx_strand_id
1 'polypeptide(L)' 'MAHNKRLEAKPIIRILDRKTREVVGWLYEWNTGERVPMWKDGCKTDVVYE' A
#
# COMPACT_ATOMS: atom_id res chain seq x y z
N MET A 1 -28.49 2.49 1.67
CA MET A 1 -27.20 1.87 1.28
C MET A 1 -26.10 2.80 1.76
N ALA A 2 -25.41 2.46 2.84
CA ALA A 2 -24.39 3.32 3.41
C ALA A 2 -23.18 3.33 2.48
N HIS A 3 -22.89 4.47 1.86
CA HIS A 3 -21.59 4.74 1.26
C HIS A 3 -20.57 4.64 2.40
N ASN A 4 -19.97 3.46 2.54
CA ASN A 4 -18.84 3.26 3.44
C ASN A 4 -17.69 4.06 2.82
N LYS A 5 -17.66 5.36 3.12
CA LYS A 5 -16.59 6.27 2.73
C LYS A 5 -15.32 5.61 3.23
N ARG A 6 -14.32 5.52 2.35
CA ARG A 6 -12.93 5.21 2.66
C ARG A 6 -12.45 6.24 3.72
N LEU A 7 -12.77 5.99 4.99
CA LEU A 7 -12.62 6.93 6.10
C LEU A 7 -11.27 6.76 6.78
N GLU A 8 -10.79 5.52 6.82
CA GLU A 8 -9.54 5.16 7.48
C GLU A 8 -8.82 4.10 6.66
N ALA A 9 -7.54 4.34 6.39
CA ALA A 9 -6.63 3.40 5.77
C ALA A 9 -5.49 3.14 6.76
N LYS A 10 -5.18 1.87 7.02
CA LYS A 10 -4.06 1.51 7.89
C LYS A 10 -2.93 0.90 7.06
N PRO A 11 -1.67 1.30 7.27
CA PRO A 11 -0.55 0.64 6.62
C PRO A 11 -0.45 -0.77 7.20
N ILE A 12 -0.58 -1.78 6.34
CA ILE A 12 -0.53 -3.19 6.74
C ILE A 12 0.79 -3.86 6.35
N ILE A 13 1.39 -3.46 5.23
CA ILE A 13 2.57 -4.11 4.65
C ILE A 13 3.48 -3.03 4.05
N ARG A 14 4.80 -3.19 4.18
CA ARG A 14 5.78 -2.33 3.51
C ARG A 14 6.07 -2.88 2.13
N ILE A 15 6.21 -1.98 1.18
CA ILE A 15 6.60 -2.31 -0.19
C ILE A 15 8.06 -1.92 -0.34
N LEU A 16 8.91 -2.90 -0.59
CA LEU A 16 10.35 -2.75 -0.68
C LEU A 16 10.79 -2.93 -2.13
N ASP A 17 11.75 -2.14 -2.60
CA ASP A 17 12.42 -2.39 -3.87
C ASP A 17 13.10 -3.75 -3.82
N ARG A 18 12.91 -4.59 -4.85
CA ARG A 18 13.47 -5.94 -4.81
C ARG A 18 15.00 -5.95 -4.84
N LYS A 19 15.62 -4.96 -5.50
CA LYS A 19 17.07 -4.90 -5.68
C LYS A 19 17.76 -4.27 -4.48
N THR A 20 17.28 -3.12 -4.03
CA THR A 20 17.92 -2.36 -2.94
C THR A 20 17.35 -2.69 -1.57
N ARG A 21 16.17 -3.33 -1.51
CA ARG A 21 15.42 -3.59 -0.28
C ARG A 21 15.04 -2.31 0.47
N GLU A 22 15.02 -1.18 -0.22
CA GLU A 22 14.56 0.09 0.34
C GLU A 22 13.05 0.19 0.32
N VAL A 23 12.46 0.86 1.31
CA VAL A 23 11.01 1.06 1.35
C VAL A 23 10.61 2.08 0.27
N VAL A 24 9.90 1.59 -0.75
CA VAL A 24 9.39 2.37 -1.87
C VAL A 24 7.89 2.65 -1.77
N GLY A 25 7.21 2.04 -0.81
CA GLY A 25 5.79 2.29 -0.55
C GLY A 25 5.23 1.49 0.61
N TRP A 26 3.92 1.60 0.79
CA TRP A 26 3.16 0.84 1.76
C TRP A 26 1.83 0.38 1.15
N LEU A 27 1.43 -0.83 1.49
CA LEU A 27 0.09 -1.31 1.21
C LEU A 27 -0.81 -0.87 2.35
N TYR A 28 -1.86 -0.13 2.00
CA TYR A 28 -2.88 0.28 2.94
C TYR A 28 -4.11 -0.59 2.77
N GLU A 29 -4.67 -1.03 3.90
CA GLU A 29 -5.98 -1.67 3.93
C GLU A 29 -7.01 -0.65 4.41
N TRP A 30 -8.02 -0.43 3.59
CA TRP A 30 -9.17 0.40 3.92
C TRP A 30 -10.14 -0.39 4.78
N ASN A 31 -10.93 0.32 5.58
CA ASN A 31 -12.05 -0.24 6.34
C ASN A 31 -13.09 -1.00 5.48
N THR A 32 -13.09 -0.81 4.16
CA THR A 32 -13.91 -1.55 3.20
C THR A 32 -13.32 -2.91 2.81
N GLY A 33 -12.11 -3.24 3.25
CA GLY A 33 -11.36 -4.43 2.83
C GLY A 33 -10.55 -4.25 1.54
N GLU A 34 -10.62 -3.06 0.92
CA GLU A 34 -9.81 -2.73 -0.25
C GLU A 34 -8.34 -2.54 0.14
N ARG A 35 -7.42 -3.11 -0.64
CA ARG A 35 -5.98 -2.96 -0.46
C ARG A 35 -5.40 -2.11 -1.57
N VAL A 36 -4.79 -1.00 -1.22
CA VAL A 36 -4.25 -0.04 -2.19
C VAL A 36 -2.79 0.24 -1.88
N PRO A 37 -1.87 0.03 -2.85
CA PRO A 37 -0.49 0.41 -2.68
C PRO A 37 -0.33 1.92 -2.86
N MET A 38 0.32 2.57 -1.89
CA MET A 38 0.80 3.94 -2.03
C MET A 38 2.33 3.95 -2.14
N TRP A 39 2.82 4.64 -3.15
CA TRP A 39 4.22 4.65 -3.55
C TRP A 39 4.85 5.99 -3.19
N LYS A 40 6.09 5.96 -2.72
CA LYS A 40 6.85 7.18 -2.39
C LYS A 40 7.37 7.88 -3.64
N ASP A 41 7.86 7.12 -4.62
CA ASP A 41 8.61 7.66 -5.75
C ASP A 41 8.19 6.99 -7.09
N GLY A 42 6.90 7.13 -7.39
CA GLY A 42 6.27 6.50 -8.55
C GLY A 42 5.98 5.01 -8.37
N CYS A 43 5.10 4.48 -9.23
CA CYS A 43 4.76 3.05 -9.20
C CYS A 43 5.98 2.23 -9.65
N LYS A 44 6.43 1.30 -8.79
CA LYS A 44 7.48 0.34 -9.13
C LYS A 44 6.88 -1.03 -9.39
N THR A 45 7.37 -1.70 -10.43
CA THR A 45 6.91 -3.05 -10.82
C THR A 45 7.71 -4.18 -10.19
N ASP A 46 8.97 -3.94 -9.81
CA ASP A 46 9.86 -4.94 -9.21
C ASP A 46 10.01 -4.73 -7.70
N VAL A 47 9.00 -5.15 -6.96
CA VAL A 47 8.91 -4.93 -5.50
C VAL A 47 8.53 -6.17 -4.73
N VAL A 48 8.85 -6.15 -3.43
CA VAL A 48 8.53 -7.18 -2.45
C VAL A 48 7.62 -6.60 -1.38
N TYR A 49 6.59 -7.35 -1.01
CA TYR A 49 5.64 -7.00 0.04
C TYR A 49 6.06 -7.71 1.33
N GLU A 50 6.39 -6.97 2.38
CA GLU A 50 6.89 -7.49 3.66
C GLU A 50 6.34 -6.76 4.90
#